data_AF-A0A7W2U5X2-F1
#
_entry.id   AF-A0A7W2U5X2-F1
#
_cell.length_a   1.000
_cell.length_b   1.000
_cell.length_c   1.000
_cell.angle_alpha   90.00
_cell.angle_beta   90.00
_cell.angle_gamma   90.00
#
_symmetry.space_group_name_H-M   'P 1'
#
loop_
_entity.id
_entity.type
_entity.pdbx_description
1 polymer ?
#
loop_
_entity_poly.entity_id
_entity_poly.type
_entity_poly.pdbx_seq_one_letter_code
_entity_poly.pdbx_strand_id
1 'polypeptide(L)'
;MHSDELIKSLSDNGNKDLESSLQWINPIPKDASALIEKIDMALNIVRFSKSRRTEEGEETSNNHLDSLIRLKAEISSILNEKLK
;
A
#
# COMPACT_ATOMS: atom_id res chain seq x y z
N MET A 1 -2.25 14.44 10.08
CA MET A 1 -0.85 13.99 9.95
C MET A 1 -0.46 14.06 8.48
N HIS A 2 0.74 14.55 8.17
CA HIS A 2 1.22 14.55 6.79
C HIS A 2 1.80 13.19 6.39
N SER A 3 1.72 12.85 5.11
CA SER A 3 2.22 11.57 4.60
C SER A 3 3.71 11.39 4.80
N ASP A 4 4.52 12.45 4.77
CA ASP A 4 5.97 12.35 5.00
C ASP A 4 6.29 12.01 6.47
N GLU A 5 5.53 12.56 7.42
CA GLU A 5 5.63 12.20 8.84
C GLU A 5 5.24 10.74 9.09
N LEU A 6 4.20 10.29 8.39
CA LEU A 6 3.74 8.91 8.42
C LEU A 6 4.78 7.96 7.82
N ILE A 7 5.34 8.29 6.66
CA ILE A 7 6.37 7.49 5.99
C ILE A 7 7.64 7.39 6.84
N LYS A 8 8.05 8.47 7.50
CA LYS A 8 9.17 8.45 8.46
C LYS A 8 8.91 7.55 9.67
N SER A 9 7.65 7.25 9.97
CA SER A 9 7.26 6.39 11.08
C SER A 9 7.17 4.91 10.67
N LEU A 10 7.39 4.58 9.39
CA LEU A 10 7.42 3.20 8.92
C LEU A 10 8.66 2.47 9.43
N SER A 11 8.48 1.18 9.73
CA SER A 11 9.56 0.22 9.92
C SER A 11 10.36 0.00 8.63
N ASP A 12 11.50 -0.68 8.74
CA ASP A 12 12.30 -1.06 7.57
C ASP A 12 11.52 -1.92 6.57
N ASN A 13 10.64 -2.79 7.06
CA ASN A 13 9.78 -3.59 6.19
C ASN A 13 8.68 -2.74 5.55
N GLY A 14 8.09 -1.81 6.30
CA GLY A 14 7.15 -0.83 5.78
C GLY A 14 7.75 0.02 4.66
N ASN A 15 9.02 0.43 4.79
CA ASN A 15 9.73 1.16 3.74
C ASN A 15 9.98 0.31 2.48
N LYS A 16 10.30 -0.98 2.63
CA LYS A 16 10.44 -1.90 1.48
C LYS A 16 9.10 -2.17 0.78
N ASP A 17 8.04 -2.32 1.57
CA ASP A 17 6.68 -2.51 1.05
C ASP A 17 6.18 -1.23 0.37
N LEU A 18 6.55 -0.05 0.89
CA LEU A 18 6.32 1.25 0.24
C LEU A 18 7.03 1.32 -1.11
N GLU A 19 8.33 1.05 -1.16
CA GLU A 19 9.13 1.06 -2.40
C GLU A 19 8.53 0.13 -3.47
N SER A 20 8.18 -1.10 -3.08
CA SER A 20 7.55 -2.10 -3.95
C SER A 20 6.16 -1.68 -4.46
N SER A 21 5.51 -0.75 -3.76
CA SER A 21 4.16 -0.26 -4.05
C SER A 21 4.15 1.08 -4.80
N LEU A 22 5.29 1.79 -4.92
CA LEU A 22 5.38 3.13 -5.49
C LEU A 22 4.77 3.27 -6.88
N GLN A 23 4.89 2.24 -7.72
CA GLN A 23 4.31 2.22 -9.08
C GLN A 23 2.78 2.44 -9.09
N TRP A 24 2.08 2.09 -8.00
CA TRP A 24 0.62 2.20 -7.90
C TRP A 24 0.17 3.44 -7.14
N ILE A 25 1.00 3.93 -6.22
CA ILE A 25 0.62 5.01 -5.31
C ILE A 25 1.29 6.34 -5.64
N ASN A 26 2.17 6.40 -6.65
CA ASN A 26 2.75 7.67 -7.09
C ASN A 26 1.75 8.54 -7.89
N PRO A 27 1.79 9.88 -7.74
CA PRO A 27 2.53 10.60 -6.72
C PRO A 27 1.93 10.38 -5.31
N ILE A 28 2.78 10.34 -4.28
CA ILE A 28 2.34 10.19 -2.88
C ILE A 28 1.50 11.42 -2.47
N PRO A 29 0.24 11.25 -2.02
CA PRO A 29 -0.57 12.36 -1.52
C PRO A 29 0.07 13.01 -0.29
N LYS A 30 -0.12 14.33 -0.11
CA LYS A 30 0.42 15.05 1.06
C LYS A 30 -0.25 14.67 2.39
N ASP A 31 -1.50 14.23 2.30
CA ASP A 31 -2.34 13.88 3.44
C ASP A 31 -2.35 12.37 3.66
N ALA A 32 -2.20 11.95 4.93
CA ALA A 32 -2.11 10.55 5.30
C ALA A 32 -3.41 9.76 5.04
N SER A 33 -4.59 10.39 5.21
CA SER A 33 -5.88 9.76 4.89
C SER A 33 -6.00 9.54 3.38
N ALA A 34 -5.59 10.52 2.58
CA ALA A 34 -5.55 10.39 1.12
C ALA A 34 -4.55 9.30 0.66
N LEU A 35 -3.43 9.13 1.38
CA LEU A 35 -2.49 8.04 1.12
C LEU A 35 -3.12 6.66 1.37
N ILE A 36 -3.88 6.49 2.46
CA ILE A 36 -4.65 5.24 2.71
C ILE A 36 -5.62 4.96 1.57
N GLU A 37 -6.43 5.96 1.18
CA GLU A 37 -7.41 5.79 0.10
C GLU A 37 -6.74 5.38 -1.21
N LYS A 38 -5.57 5.95 -1.49
CA LYS A 38 -4.79 5.59 -2.68
C LYS A 38 -4.25 4.17 -2.63
N ILE A 39 -3.81 3.71 -1.46
CA ILE A 39 -3.41 2.30 -1.26
C ILE A 39 -4.60 1.37 -1.45
N ASP A 40 -5.80 1.76 -0.98
CA ASP A 40 -7.03 1.00 -1.20
C ASP A 40 -7.41 0.90 -2.67
N MET A 41 -7.28 2.00 -3.41
CA MET A 41 -7.47 2.00 -4.86
C MET A 41 -6.47 1.08 -5.56
N ALA A 42 -5.19 1.14 -5.18
CA ALA A 42 -4.14 0.26 -5.70
C ALA A 42 -4.45 -1.22 -5.41
N LEU A 43 -4.88 -1.56 -4.19
CA LEU A 43 -5.29 -2.92 -3.82
C LEU A 43 -6.43 -3.43 -4.71
N ASN A 44 -7.44 -2.60 -4.97
CA ASN A 44 -8.56 -2.96 -5.83
C ASN A 44 -8.12 -3.21 -7.28
N ILE A 45 -7.27 -2.35 -7.83
CA ILE A 45 -6.72 -2.51 -9.19
C ILE A 45 -5.89 -3.79 -9.30
N VAL A 46 -4.97 -4.03 -8.35
CA VAL A 46 -4.10 -5.21 -8.37
C VAL A 46 -4.92 -6.49 -8.21
N ARG A 47 -5.88 -6.52 -7.28
CA ARG A 47 -6.80 -7.66 -7.12
C ARG A 47 -7.61 -7.93 -8.38
N PHE A 48 -8.19 -6.90 -8.97
CA PHE A 48 -8.98 -7.05 -10.20
C PHE A 48 -8.11 -7.55 -11.37
N SER A 49 -6.90 -7.01 -11.52
CA SER A 49 -5.96 -7.46 -12.55
C SER A 49 -5.57 -8.93 -12.38
N LYS A 50 -5.39 -9.39 -11.13
CA LYS A 50 -5.11 -10.80 -10.83
C LYS A 50 -6.30 -11.69 -11.13
N SER A 51 -7.49 -11.35 -10.63
CA SER A 51 -8.71 -12.15 -10.87
C SER A 51 -8.95 -12.42 -12.36
N ARG A 52 -8.61 -11.46 -13.24
CA ARG A 52 -8.70 -11.63 -14.70
C ARG A 52 -7.59 -12.51 -15.30
N ARG A 53 -6.41 -12.56 -14.68
CA ARG A 53 -5.27 -13.38 -15.14
C ARG A 53 -5.31 -14.81 -14.61
N THR A 54 -5.97 -15.06 -13.48
CA THR A 54 -6.18 -16.42 -12.96
C THR A 54 -7.05 -17.26 -13.89
N GLU A 55 -7.84 -16.62 -14.77
CA GLU A 55 -8.57 -17.29 -15.86
C GLU A 55 -7.65 -17.73 -17.02
N GLU A 56 -6.44 -17.17 -17.13
CA GLU A 56 -5.47 -17.43 -18.22
C GLU A 56 -4.23 -18.24 -17.76
N GLY A 57 -4.17 -18.68 -16.50
CA GLY A 57 -3.17 -19.66 -16.03
C GLY A 57 -1.76 -19.12 -15.73
N GLU A 58 -1.54 -17.81 -15.71
CA GLU A 58 -0.24 -17.22 -15.34
C GLU A 58 -0.15 -16.87 -13.84
N GLU A 59 0.70 -17.59 -13.10
CA GLU A 59 1.13 -17.21 -11.75
C GLU A 59 2.00 -15.95 -11.80
N THR A 60 1.39 -14.77 -11.70
CA THR A 60 2.15 -13.54 -11.50
C THR A 60 2.51 -13.39 -10.03
N SER A 61 3.82 -13.31 -9.74
CA SER A 61 4.47 -12.86 -8.50
C SER A 61 3.50 -12.21 -7.49
N ASN A 62 3.21 -12.91 -6.39
CA ASN A 62 2.28 -12.44 -5.37
C ASN A 62 2.77 -11.21 -4.59
N ASN A 63 4.06 -10.88 -4.73
CA ASN A 63 4.79 -9.95 -3.90
C ASN A 63 4.18 -8.54 -3.85
N HIS A 64 3.66 -7.99 -4.96
CA HIS A 64 3.12 -6.62 -4.96
C HIS A 64 1.79 -6.48 -4.21
N LEU A 65 0.90 -7.47 -4.34
CA LEU A 65 -0.36 -7.46 -3.60
C LEU A 65 -0.09 -7.57 -2.10
N ASP A 66 0.82 -8.47 -1.73
CA ASP A 66 1.17 -8.68 -0.33
C ASP A 66 1.87 -7.46 0.27
N SER A 67 2.74 -6.79 -0.49
CA SER A 67 3.35 -5.52 -0.09
C SER A 67 2.31 -4.43 0.14
N LEU A 68 1.33 -4.26 -0.75
CA LEU A 68 0.25 -3.29 -0.56
C LEU A 68 -0.60 -3.61 0.68
N ILE A 69 -0.88 -4.89 0.96
CA ILE A 69 -1.64 -5.32 2.14
C ILE A 69 -0.86 -4.99 3.42
N ARG A 70 0.42 -5.37 3.48
CA ARG A 70 1.27 -5.10 4.65
C ARG A 70 1.47 -3.61 4.88
N LEU A 71 1.75 -2.85 3.82
CA LEU A 71 1.87 -1.39 3.88
C LEU A 71 0.59 -0.76 4.45
N LYS A 72 -0.59 -1.14 3.96
CA LYS A 72 -1.87 -0.64 4.48
C LYS A 72 -2.02 -0.92 5.97
N ALA A 73 -1.71 -2.14 6.41
CA ALA A 73 -1.86 -2.56 7.79
C ALA A 73 -0.97 -1.73 8.73
N GLU A 74 0.29 -1.54 8.36
CA GLU A 74 1.24 -0.75 9.14
C GLU A 74 0.85 0.73 9.22
N ILE A 75 0.51 1.34 8.08
CA ILE A 75 0.03 2.73 7.99
C ILE A 75 -1.21 2.94 8.87
N SER A 76 -2.16 2.01 8.81
CA SER A 76 -3.37 2.06 9.63
C SER A 76 -3.06 1.93 11.13
N SER A 77 -2.10 1.08 11.50
CA SER A 77 -1.64 0.93 12.89
C SER A 77 -1.05 2.25 13.42
N ILE A 78 -0.14 2.86 12.66
CA ILE A 78 0.50 4.14 13.02
C ILE A 78 -0.56 5.24 13.21
N LEU A 79 -1.53 5.32 12.31
CA LEU A 79 -2.60 6.31 12.41
C LEU A 79 -3.50 6.08 13.62
N ASN A 80 -3.86 4.82 13.91
CA ASN A 80 -4.67 4.49 15.08
C ASN A 80 -3.93 4.73 16.40
N GLU A 81 -2.61 4.57 16.44
CA GLU A 81 -1.79 4.89 17.61
C GLU A 81 -1.70 6.40 17.86
N LYS A 82 -1.62 7.22 16.81
CA LYS A 82 -1.52 8.69 16.93
C LYS A 82 -2.85 9.41 17.16
N LEU A 83 -3.98 8.70 17.02
CA LEU A 83 -5.32 9.21 17.30
C LEU A 83 -5.80 8.87 18.72
N LYS A 84 -5.04 8.08 19.48
CA LYS A 84 -5.24 7.85 20.91
C LYS A 84 -4.54 8.92 21.74
#